data_AF-A0A3Q0RYQ0-F1
#
_entry.id   AF-A0A3Q0RYQ0-F1
#
_cell.length_a   1.000
_cell.length_b   1.000
_cell.length_c   1.000
_cell.angle_alpha   90.00
_cell.angle_beta   90.00
_cell.angle_gamma   90.00
#
_symmetry.space_group_name_H-M   'P 1'
#
loop_
_entity.id
_entity.type
_entity.pdbx_description
1 polymer ?
#
loop_
_entity_poly.entity_id
_entity_poly.type
_entity_poly.pdbx_seq_one_letter_code
_entity_poly.pdbx_strand_id
1 'polypeptide(L)'
;LPTRLVSVSILPGSYDSENEVNPSDDLDFRHHNYKEMRQECPNITRIYNIGKSSQGLKMYAMEISDNPGEHETGEPEFRYTAGLHGNEALGRELLLLLMQFLCKEYNDENPRVRRLVDGVRIHLVPSLNPDAYELGSEMGNWALGHWTEEGYDIFQNFPDLNSILWGAEDRENVFNSSVSLFTVLKDVCLFLAVETKAIISWMVRNPFVLGANLQGGEKLVTYPFDMQRPPSSTPDDAMFRWLAMSYAHSHLTMTETYRGSCHGDDVTGGQGISNRASWKPVVGSMNDFSYLHTNCFELSIFLGCDKFPHESELPLEWENNREALLSFIEQVHRGIKGIVRDVDGNPLPNATVSVEGVRHDVKTAVGGDYWRLLNPGEYRVTAKADGYTPQTRLCMVAPSRDPEQDKRKIMDGWTTQKFGHNHRFWVFII
;
A
#
# COMPACT_ATOMS: atom_id res chain seq x y z
N LEU A 1 44.75 13.30 -50.22
CA LEU A 1 44.09 12.69 -49.04
C LEU A 1 42.64 12.38 -49.42
N PRO A 2 42.25 11.13 -49.62
CA PRO A 2 40.88 10.82 -50.01
C PRO A 2 39.97 10.83 -48.78
N THR A 3 38.97 11.68 -48.82
CA THR A 3 37.87 11.79 -47.85
C THR A 3 37.02 10.51 -47.91
N ARG A 4 36.97 9.76 -46.80
CA ARG A 4 36.05 8.62 -46.65
C ARG A 4 34.68 9.15 -46.21
N LEU A 5 33.68 9.02 -47.07
CA LEU A 5 32.26 9.15 -46.74
C LEU A 5 31.82 7.93 -45.91
N VAL A 6 31.15 8.17 -44.80
CA VAL A 6 30.50 7.13 -43.99
C VAL A 6 29.01 7.13 -44.33
N SER A 7 28.50 6.02 -44.87
CA SER A 7 27.07 5.78 -45.07
C SER A 7 26.45 5.19 -43.80
N VAL A 8 25.41 5.81 -43.28
CA VAL A 8 24.59 5.25 -42.19
C VAL A 8 23.36 4.59 -42.82
N SER A 9 23.33 3.26 -42.76
CA SER A 9 22.15 2.47 -43.13
C SER A 9 21.29 2.32 -41.86
N ILE A 10 20.07 2.86 -41.87
CA ILE A 10 19.09 2.62 -40.82
C ILE A 10 18.41 1.29 -41.15
N LEU A 11 18.73 0.25 -40.39
CA LEU A 11 17.92 -0.97 -40.37
C LEU A 11 16.65 -0.67 -39.55
N PRO A 12 15.45 -1.10 -39.99
CA PRO A 12 14.28 -1.03 -39.13
C PRO A 12 14.52 -2.00 -37.97
N GLY A 13 14.83 -1.44 -36.79
CA GLY A 13 14.83 -2.21 -35.55
C GLY A 13 13.38 -2.52 -35.22
N SER A 14 12.97 -3.78 -35.37
CA SER A 14 11.88 -4.31 -34.56
C SER A 14 12.36 -4.23 -33.12
N TYR A 15 11.88 -3.23 -32.39
CA TYR A 15 11.85 -3.31 -30.94
C TYR A 15 10.79 -4.34 -30.59
N ASP A 16 11.19 -5.61 -30.54
CA ASP A 16 10.47 -6.57 -29.72
C ASP A 16 10.86 -6.23 -28.29
N SER A 17 9.93 -5.64 -27.54
CA SER A 17 10.05 -5.53 -26.09
C SER A 17 10.00 -6.94 -25.51
N GLU A 18 11.13 -7.47 -25.05
CA GLU A 18 11.25 -8.80 -24.43
C GLU A 18 10.52 -8.94 -23.07
N ASN A 19 9.48 -8.14 -22.78
CA ASN A 19 8.69 -8.22 -21.55
C ASN A 19 7.19 -7.92 -21.75
N GLU A 20 6.65 -7.97 -22.97
CA GLU A 20 5.19 -7.93 -23.15
C GLU A 20 4.58 -9.26 -22.70
N VAL A 21 4.03 -9.26 -21.49
CA VAL A 21 3.24 -10.36 -20.93
C VAL A 21 1.92 -10.42 -21.71
N ASN A 22 1.61 -11.57 -22.29
CA ASN A 22 0.29 -11.87 -22.87
C ASN A 22 -0.45 -12.89 -21.98
N PRO A 23 -1.25 -12.47 -20.98
CA PRO A 23 -1.93 -13.38 -20.07
C PRO A 23 -3.45 -13.23 -20.14
N SER A 24 -4.06 -13.04 -21.32
CA SER A 24 -5.53 -12.95 -21.41
C SER A 24 -6.23 -14.32 -21.44
N ASP A 25 -5.55 -15.38 -21.89
CA ASP A 25 -6.26 -16.57 -22.38
C ASP A 25 -6.70 -17.56 -21.28
N ASP A 26 -6.47 -17.26 -20.00
CA ASP A 26 -6.77 -18.21 -18.90
C ASP A 26 -7.13 -17.56 -17.54
N LEU A 27 -7.55 -16.28 -17.53
CA LEU A 27 -8.06 -15.61 -16.33
C LEU A 27 -9.60 -15.65 -16.31
N ASP A 28 -10.20 -15.80 -15.12
CA ASP A 28 -11.66 -15.87 -14.94
C ASP A 28 -12.28 -14.45 -14.90
N PHE A 29 -12.61 -13.89 -16.06
CA PHE A 29 -13.22 -12.58 -16.20
C PHE A 29 -14.76 -12.65 -16.07
N ARG A 30 -15.25 -12.50 -14.84
CA ARG A 30 -16.68 -12.40 -14.50
C ARG A 30 -16.85 -11.83 -13.09
N HIS A 31 -18.09 -11.52 -12.70
CA HIS A 31 -18.37 -11.15 -11.30
C HIS A 31 -18.43 -12.40 -10.41
N HIS A 32 -17.65 -12.40 -9.32
CA HIS A 32 -17.61 -13.53 -8.39
C HIS A 32 -18.52 -13.28 -7.20
N ASN A 33 -19.47 -14.17 -6.92
CA ASN A 33 -20.26 -14.07 -5.67
C ASN A 33 -19.42 -14.41 -4.44
N TYR A 34 -19.96 -14.17 -3.24
CA TYR A 34 -19.22 -14.40 -1.99
C TYR A 34 -18.57 -15.79 -1.85
N LYS A 35 -19.19 -16.86 -2.36
CA LYS A 35 -18.68 -18.23 -2.22
C LYS A 35 -17.48 -18.52 -3.13
N GLU A 36 -17.41 -17.81 -4.25
CA GLU A 36 -16.46 -18.03 -5.34
C GLU A 36 -15.15 -17.26 -5.17
N MET A 37 -15.09 -16.30 -4.24
CA MET A 37 -13.84 -15.56 -3.92
C MET A 37 -12.70 -16.43 -3.37
N ARG A 38 -13.00 -17.69 -2.98
CA ARG A 38 -12.00 -18.60 -2.40
C ARG A 38 -11.33 -19.43 -3.49
N GLN A 39 -10.42 -18.80 -4.21
CA GLN A 39 -9.49 -19.50 -5.11
C GLN A 39 -8.13 -19.60 -4.40
N GLU A 40 -7.48 -20.75 -4.48
CA GLU A 40 -6.19 -21.01 -3.82
C GLU A 40 -5.15 -21.43 -4.84
N CYS A 41 -3.93 -20.94 -4.65
CA CYS A 41 -2.73 -21.43 -5.30
C CYS A 41 -1.92 -22.24 -4.28
N PRO A 42 -1.87 -23.58 -4.40
CA PRO A 42 -1.14 -24.40 -3.45
C PRO A 42 0.31 -23.94 -3.30
N ASN A 43 0.84 -24.01 -2.07
CA ASN A 43 2.21 -23.66 -1.66
C ASN A 43 2.54 -22.18 -1.44
N ILE A 44 1.93 -21.25 -2.17
CA ILE A 44 2.23 -19.81 -2.02
C ILE A 44 1.08 -18.96 -1.49
N THR A 45 -0.07 -19.58 -1.20
CA THR A 45 -1.23 -18.83 -0.68
C THR A 45 -1.77 -19.39 0.62
N ARG A 46 -2.35 -18.49 1.42
CA ARG A 46 -3.14 -18.82 2.61
C ARG A 46 -4.36 -17.92 2.69
N ILE A 47 -5.55 -18.51 2.69
CA ILE A 47 -6.78 -17.77 2.95
C ILE A 47 -7.06 -17.74 4.45
N TYR A 48 -7.28 -16.55 5.01
CA TYR A 48 -7.67 -16.40 6.40
C TYR A 48 -8.79 -15.37 6.58
N ASN A 49 -9.42 -15.40 7.76
CA ASN A 49 -10.51 -14.51 8.09
C ASN A 49 -10.02 -13.31 8.91
N ILE A 50 -10.33 -12.09 8.47
CA ILE A 50 -10.01 -10.86 9.23
C ILE A 50 -11.13 -10.44 10.19
N GLY A 51 -12.36 -10.93 9.98
CA GLY A 51 -13.51 -10.61 10.83
C GLY A 51 -14.83 -11.11 10.26
N LYS A 52 -15.95 -10.55 10.73
CA LYS A 52 -17.25 -10.85 10.15
C LYS A 52 -18.00 -9.55 9.92
N SER A 53 -18.80 -9.53 8.87
CA SER A 53 -19.79 -8.50 8.63
C SER A 53 -20.97 -8.62 9.59
N SER A 54 -21.87 -7.65 9.53
CA SER A 54 -23.10 -7.58 10.33
C SER A 54 -24.00 -8.79 10.12
N GLN A 55 -24.11 -9.31 8.90
CA GLN A 55 -24.86 -10.54 8.60
C GLN A 55 -24.06 -11.84 8.86
N GLY A 56 -22.83 -11.72 9.37
CA GLY A 56 -22.01 -12.86 9.78
C GLY A 56 -21.17 -13.49 8.66
N LEU A 57 -21.10 -12.85 7.48
CA LEU A 57 -20.20 -13.25 6.40
C LEU A 57 -18.76 -12.97 6.82
N LYS A 58 -17.86 -13.93 6.58
CA LYS A 58 -16.42 -13.77 6.86
C LYS A 58 -15.79 -12.82 5.85
N MET A 59 -14.96 -11.89 6.31
CA MET A 59 -14.13 -11.08 5.41
C MET A 59 -12.80 -11.81 5.19
N TYR A 60 -12.58 -12.30 3.97
CA TYR A 60 -11.41 -13.10 3.65
C TYR A 60 -10.24 -12.24 3.17
N ALA A 61 -9.06 -12.51 3.73
CA ALA A 61 -7.79 -12.08 3.19
C ALA A 61 -7.12 -13.26 2.48
N MET A 62 -6.63 -13.01 1.28
CA MET A 62 -5.82 -13.92 0.47
C MET A 62 -4.37 -13.47 0.64
N GLU A 63 -3.61 -14.24 1.41
CA GLU A 63 -2.18 -14.05 1.59
C GLU A 63 -1.41 -14.71 0.46
N ILE A 64 -0.40 -14.03 -0.08
CA ILE A 64 0.50 -14.52 -1.13
C ILE A 64 1.95 -14.24 -0.69
N SER A 65 2.75 -15.29 -0.55
CA SER A 65 4.17 -15.26 -0.15
C SER A 65 4.77 -16.66 -0.42
N ASP A 66 6.09 -16.79 -0.51
CA ASP A 66 6.76 -18.09 -0.54
C ASP A 66 6.69 -18.84 0.80
N ASN A 67 6.46 -18.15 1.93
CA ASN A 67 6.25 -18.74 3.26
C ASN A 67 4.91 -18.29 3.90
N PRO A 68 3.76 -18.70 3.33
CA PRO A 68 2.47 -18.19 3.76
C PRO A 68 2.13 -18.62 5.19
N GLY A 69 1.83 -17.63 6.02
CA GLY A 69 1.34 -17.77 7.37
C GLY A 69 2.29 -17.28 8.45
N GLU A 70 3.54 -17.02 8.09
CA GLU A 70 4.60 -16.53 8.97
C GLU A 70 5.14 -15.20 8.45
N HIS A 71 5.56 -14.33 9.37
CA HIS A 71 6.22 -13.08 9.00
C HIS A 71 7.73 -13.31 9.02
N GLU A 72 8.41 -13.03 7.92
CA GLU A 72 9.86 -13.16 7.81
C GLU A 72 10.56 -11.84 8.10
N THR A 73 11.59 -11.88 8.96
CA THR A 73 12.28 -10.66 9.38
C THR A 73 12.93 -9.95 8.20
N GLY A 74 12.54 -8.69 7.96
CA GLY A 74 13.03 -7.86 6.85
C GLY A 74 12.23 -8.01 5.54
N GLU A 75 11.25 -8.91 5.49
CA GLU A 75 10.24 -9.02 4.44
C GLU A 75 9.09 -8.03 4.72
N PRO A 76 8.88 -7.01 3.87
CA PRO A 76 7.79 -6.05 4.08
C PRO A 76 6.42 -6.69 3.86
N GLU A 77 5.44 -6.25 4.65
CA GLU A 77 4.04 -6.61 4.43
C GLU A 77 3.29 -5.53 3.65
N PHE A 78 2.60 -5.98 2.60
CA PHE A 78 1.82 -5.13 1.69
C PHE A 78 0.34 -5.51 1.74
N ARG A 79 -0.56 -4.54 1.54
CA ARG A 79 -1.99 -4.84 1.37
C ARG A 79 -2.69 -4.12 0.23
N TYR A 80 -3.58 -4.84 -0.43
CA TYR A 80 -4.69 -4.24 -1.18
C TYR A 80 -6.01 -4.58 -0.53
N THR A 81 -6.91 -3.60 -0.49
CA THR A 81 -8.29 -3.80 -0.05
C THR A 81 -9.25 -3.28 -1.11
N ALA A 82 -10.42 -3.89 -1.21
CA ALA A 82 -11.49 -3.47 -2.10
C ALA A 82 -12.86 -3.72 -1.46
N GLY A 83 -13.91 -3.20 -2.09
CA GLY A 83 -15.27 -3.39 -1.64
C GLY A 83 -15.54 -2.76 -0.27
N LEU A 84 -14.91 -1.61 0.04
CA LEU A 84 -15.34 -0.74 1.15
C LEU A 84 -16.82 -0.35 0.95
N HIS A 85 -17.14 0.01 -0.29
CA HIS A 85 -18.49 0.13 -0.80
C HIS A 85 -18.81 -1.11 -1.61
N GLY A 86 -19.87 -1.83 -1.26
CA GLY A 86 -20.24 -3.09 -1.92
C GLY A 86 -20.56 -2.94 -3.40
N ASN A 87 -21.05 -1.77 -3.84
CA ASN A 87 -21.37 -1.51 -5.24
C ASN A 87 -20.18 -1.05 -6.10
N GLU A 88 -18.98 -0.95 -5.52
CA GLU A 88 -17.73 -0.64 -6.24
C GLU A 88 -17.01 -1.95 -6.58
N ALA A 89 -17.58 -2.71 -7.52
CA ALA A 89 -17.23 -4.08 -7.84
C ALA A 89 -15.88 -4.24 -8.55
N LEU A 90 -15.43 -3.25 -9.33
CA LEU A 90 -14.23 -3.40 -10.15
C LEU A 90 -12.98 -3.74 -9.31
N GLY A 91 -12.81 -3.06 -8.16
CA GLY A 91 -11.68 -3.34 -7.26
C GLY A 91 -11.68 -4.77 -6.74
N ARG A 92 -12.86 -5.34 -6.44
CA ARG A 92 -13.00 -6.73 -5.99
C ARG A 92 -12.47 -7.69 -7.06
N GLU A 93 -12.95 -7.53 -8.29
CA GLU A 93 -12.57 -8.42 -9.39
C GLU A 93 -11.10 -8.26 -9.78
N LEU A 94 -10.54 -7.04 -9.77
CA LEU A 94 -9.12 -6.83 -10.02
C LEU A 94 -8.23 -7.54 -8.97
N LEU A 95 -8.63 -7.61 -7.70
CA LEU A 95 -7.85 -8.33 -6.69
C LEU A 95 -7.93 -9.85 -6.86
N LEU A 96 -9.05 -10.38 -7.33
CA LEU A 96 -9.19 -11.81 -7.65
C LEU A 96 -8.35 -12.16 -8.89
N LEU A 97 -8.39 -11.32 -9.93
CA LEU A 97 -7.57 -11.47 -11.14
C LEU A 97 -6.07 -11.34 -10.82
N LEU A 98 -5.68 -10.41 -9.96
CA LEU A 98 -4.29 -10.26 -9.50
C LEU A 98 -3.79 -11.51 -8.79
N MET A 99 -4.61 -12.14 -7.95
CA MET A 99 -4.24 -13.40 -7.31
C MET A 99 -4.04 -14.52 -8.34
N GLN A 100 -4.95 -14.68 -9.29
CA GLN A 100 -4.83 -15.67 -10.36
C GLN A 100 -3.56 -15.45 -11.19
N PHE A 101 -3.30 -14.20 -11.57
CA PHE A 101 -2.11 -13.79 -12.30
C PHE A 101 -0.82 -14.12 -11.53
N LEU A 102 -0.71 -13.70 -10.26
CA LEU A 102 0.47 -13.98 -9.44
C LEU A 102 0.69 -15.48 -9.27
N CYS A 103 -0.38 -16.27 -9.06
CA CYS A 103 -0.28 -17.72 -8.97
C CYS A 103 0.28 -18.35 -10.25
N LYS A 104 -0.32 -17.99 -11.40
CA LYS A 104 0.07 -18.55 -12.69
C LYS A 104 1.52 -18.21 -13.03
N GLU A 105 1.85 -16.92 -13.01
CA GLU A 105 3.19 -16.43 -13.37
C GLU A 105 4.27 -16.91 -12.40
N TYR A 106 3.94 -17.12 -11.12
CA TYR A 106 4.86 -17.75 -10.18
C TYR A 106 5.18 -19.19 -10.59
N ASN A 107 4.14 -19.98 -10.92
CA ASN A 107 4.29 -21.37 -11.38
C ASN A 107 5.02 -21.46 -12.72
N ASP A 108 4.83 -20.49 -13.60
CA ASP A 108 5.51 -20.35 -14.89
C ASP A 108 6.95 -19.80 -14.75
N GLU A 109 7.44 -19.62 -13.52
CA GLU A 109 8.79 -19.14 -13.20
C GLU A 109 9.10 -17.74 -13.73
N ASN A 110 8.09 -16.87 -13.88
CA ASN A 110 8.27 -15.49 -14.29
C ASN A 110 9.20 -14.76 -13.29
N PRO A 111 10.37 -14.24 -13.73
CA PRO A 111 11.36 -13.67 -12.81
C PRO A 111 10.86 -12.46 -12.03
N ARG A 112 9.95 -11.66 -12.59
CA ARG A 112 9.37 -10.49 -11.91
C ARG A 112 8.43 -10.93 -10.80
N VAL A 113 7.51 -11.85 -11.09
CA VAL A 113 6.53 -12.35 -10.12
C VAL A 113 7.21 -13.18 -9.02
N ARG A 114 8.22 -13.99 -9.36
CA ARG A 114 9.05 -14.68 -8.37
C ARG A 114 9.66 -13.72 -7.36
N ARG A 115 10.32 -12.65 -7.83
CA ARG A 115 10.90 -11.63 -6.94
C ARG A 115 9.87 -10.92 -6.07
N LEU A 116 8.66 -10.72 -6.58
CA LEU A 116 7.56 -10.11 -5.83
C LEU A 116 7.07 -11.03 -4.71
N VAL A 117 6.76 -12.29 -5.03
CA VAL A 117 6.20 -13.26 -4.07
C VAL A 117 7.23 -13.74 -3.06
N ASP A 118 8.50 -13.91 -3.47
CA ASP A 118 9.61 -14.32 -2.58
C ASP A 118 10.17 -13.14 -1.75
N GLY A 119 9.70 -11.92 -2.01
CA GLY A 119 10.26 -10.69 -1.41
C GLY A 119 9.25 -9.86 -0.63
N VAL A 120 7.95 -10.10 -0.81
CA VAL A 120 6.87 -9.33 -0.22
C VAL A 120 5.77 -10.27 0.23
N ARG A 121 5.32 -10.08 1.47
CA ARG A 121 4.11 -10.73 1.96
C ARG A 121 2.89 -9.91 1.59
N ILE A 122 2.17 -10.36 0.58
CA ILE A 122 1.05 -9.64 -0.04
C ILE A 122 -0.27 -10.11 0.58
N HIS A 123 -1.09 -9.17 1.04
CA HIS A 123 -2.43 -9.45 1.54
C HIS A 123 -3.51 -8.77 0.69
N LEU A 124 -4.36 -9.56 0.04
CA LEU A 124 -5.46 -9.07 -0.79
C LEU A 124 -6.80 -9.31 -0.09
N VAL A 125 -7.58 -8.25 0.11
CA VAL A 125 -8.93 -8.33 0.68
C VAL A 125 -9.95 -7.82 -0.34
N PRO A 126 -10.59 -8.72 -1.12
CA PRO A 126 -11.44 -8.33 -2.25
C PRO A 126 -12.77 -7.70 -1.82
N SER A 127 -13.22 -7.93 -0.57
CA SER A 127 -14.49 -7.38 -0.09
C SER A 127 -14.47 -7.14 1.41
N LEU A 128 -14.41 -5.85 1.78
CA LEU A 128 -14.54 -5.37 3.15
C LEU A 128 -16.01 -5.19 3.58
N ASN A 129 -16.93 -5.08 2.63
CA ASN A 129 -18.37 -5.01 2.85
C ASN A 129 -19.08 -6.11 2.03
N PRO A 130 -18.92 -7.39 2.41
CA PRO A 130 -19.52 -8.49 1.65
C PRO A 130 -21.04 -8.48 1.68
N ASP A 131 -21.67 -7.94 2.73
CA ASP A 131 -23.13 -7.86 2.86
C ASP A 131 -23.72 -6.94 1.78
N ALA A 132 -23.10 -5.78 1.57
CA ALA A 132 -23.60 -4.80 0.61
C ALA A 132 -23.31 -5.16 -0.85
N TYR A 133 -22.25 -5.94 -1.11
CA TYR A 133 -21.94 -6.40 -2.46
C TYR A 133 -23.06 -7.28 -3.04
N GLU A 134 -23.66 -8.14 -2.22
CA GLU A 134 -24.77 -9.00 -2.63
C GLU A 134 -26.07 -8.21 -2.96
N LEU A 135 -26.11 -6.91 -2.61
CA LEU A 135 -27.18 -5.98 -2.99
C LEU A 135 -26.81 -5.11 -4.21
N GLY A 136 -25.51 -5.04 -4.55
CA GLY A 136 -25.00 -4.31 -5.71
C GLY A 136 -25.43 -4.96 -7.01
N SER A 137 -25.56 -4.16 -8.06
CA SER A 137 -25.95 -4.64 -9.39
C SER A 137 -25.51 -3.66 -10.47
N GLU A 138 -25.17 -4.18 -11.65
CA GLU A 138 -24.95 -3.42 -12.88
C GLU A 138 -26.13 -2.49 -13.23
N MET A 139 -27.36 -2.89 -12.90
CA MET A 139 -28.58 -2.08 -13.11
C MET A 139 -29.01 -1.33 -11.84
N GLY A 140 -28.17 -1.36 -10.80
CA GLY A 140 -28.46 -0.79 -9.49
C GLY A 140 -28.39 0.75 -9.48
N ASN A 141 -29.03 1.35 -8.48
CA ASN A 141 -28.85 2.77 -8.21
C ASN A 141 -27.42 3.02 -7.65
N TRP A 142 -26.85 4.19 -7.93
CA TRP A 142 -25.52 4.63 -7.49
C TRP A 142 -25.24 4.50 -5.98
N ALA A 143 -26.31 4.46 -5.18
CA ALA A 143 -26.26 4.38 -3.71
C ALA A 143 -26.59 2.98 -3.17
N LEU A 144 -27.22 2.10 -3.96
CA LEU A 144 -27.61 0.77 -3.51
C LEU A 144 -26.34 -0.09 -3.39
N GLY A 145 -26.10 -0.67 -2.21
CA GLY A 145 -24.89 -1.43 -1.92
C GLY A 145 -23.68 -0.57 -1.50
N HIS A 146 -23.83 0.73 -1.24
CA HIS A 146 -22.71 1.59 -0.82
C HIS A 146 -22.35 1.40 0.67
N TRP A 147 -23.33 1.46 1.57
CA TRP A 147 -23.11 1.40 3.03
C TRP A 147 -23.16 -0.02 3.58
N THR A 148 -22.68 -0.21 4.81
CA THR A 148 -22.91 -1.46 5.57
C THR A 148 -24.41 -1.65 5.86
N GLU A 149 -24.79 -2.85 6.30
CA GLU A 149 -26.16 -3.15 6.77
C GLU A 149 -26.65 -2.15 7.84
N GLU A 150 -25.75 -1.72 8.72
CA GLU A 150 -26.02 -0.75 9.79
C GLU A 150 -26.04 0.71 9.30
N GLY A 151 -25.77 0.96 8.01
CA GLY A 151 -25.80 2.29 7.39
C GLY A 151 -24.51 3.09 7.52
N TYR A 152 -23.38 2.45 7.85
CA TYR A 152 -22.08 3.11 7.93
C TYR A 152 -21.35 3.09 6.58
N ASP A 153 -20.64 4.17 6.29
CA ASP A 153 -19.63 4.20 5.23
C ASP A 153 -18.31 3.74 5.86
N ILE A 154 -17.83 2.53 5.52
CA ILE A 154 -16.63 1.95 6.14
C ILE A 154 -15.43 2.88 5.97
N PHE A 155 -15.27 3.51 4.80
CA PHE A 155 -14.12 4.37 4.53
C PHE A 155 -14.09 5.58 5.47
N GLN A 156 -15.24 6.04 5.96
CA GLN A 156 -15.39 7.23 6.82
C GLN A 156 -15.72 6.89 8.29
N ASN A 157 -15.68 5.61 8.65
CA ASN A 157 -16.09 5.15 9.99
C ASN A 157 -14.90 4.89 10.92
N PHE A 158 -13.68 5.31 10.59
CA PHE A 158 -12.51 5.14 11.46
C PHE A 158 -12.41 6.25 12.52
N PRO A 159 -11.70 6.02 13.65
CA PRO A 159 -11.43 7.06 14.62
C PRO A 159 -10.73 8.28 14.00
N ASP A 160 -11.24 9.48 14.27
CA ASP A 160 -10.61 10.74 13.87
C ASP A 160 -9.35 11.01 14.71
N LEU A 161 -8.19 10.70 14.13
CA LEU A 161 -6.88 10.95 14.74
C LEU A 161 -6.29 12.30 14.32
N ASN A 162 -6.78 12.89 13.23
CA ASN A 162 -6.35 14.18 12.72
C ASN A 162 -6.67 15.29 13.72
N SER A 163 -7.89 15.33 14.26
CA SER A 163 -8.29 16.30 15.29
C SER A 163 -7.41 16.24 16.53
N ILE A 164 -6.94 15.03 16.90
CA ILE A 164 -6.05 14.82 18.04
C ILE A 164 -4.64 15.34 17.73
N LEU A 165 -4.09 14.97 16.57
CA LEU A 165 -2.80 15.44 16.10
C LEU A 165 -2.77 16.98 16.07
N TRP A 166 -3.77 17.58 15.43
CA TRP A 166 -3.85 19.03 15.26
C TRP A 166 -4.05 19.76 16.58
N GLY A 167 -4.89 19.24 17.46
CA GLY A 167 -5.05 19.78 18.81
C GLY A 167 -3.77 19.69 19.65
N ALA A 168 -2.88 18.73 19.38
CA ALA A 168 -1.56 18.66 20.00
C ALA A 168 -0.58 19.67 19.39
N GLU A 169 -0.56 19.79 18.06
CA GLU A 169 0.27 20.77 17.34
C GLU A 169 -0.06 22.22 17.74
N ASP A 170 -1.36 22.56 17.85
CA ASP A 170 -1.82 23.90 18.27
C ASP A 170 -1.39 24.26 19.71
N ARG A 171 -1.08 23.24 20.53
CA ARG A 171 -0.59 23.41 21.91
C ARG A 171 0.94 23.39 22.00
N GLU A 172 1.64 23.44 20.87
CA GLU A 172 3.09 23.27 20.74
C GLU A 172 3.62 21.96 21.36
N ASN A 173 2.77 20.95 21.52
CA ASN A 173 3.21 19.63 21.94
C ASN A 173 3.83 18.91 20.74
N VAL A 174 5.11 18.54 20.85
CA VAL A 174 5.83 17.80 19.81
C VAL A 174 5.33 16.36 19.76
N PHE A 175 4.40 16.06 18.86
CA PHE A 175 4.04 14.69 18.48
C PHE A 175 4.77 14.30 17.19
N ASN A 176 5.79 13.46 17.32
CA ASN A 176 6.46 12.84 16.17
C ASN A 176 6.03 11.38 15.95
N SER A 177 5.29 10.79 16.88
CA SER A 177 4.97 9.35 16.88
C SER A 177 3.47 9.09 16.70
N SER A 178 3.13 7.87 16.30
CA SER A 178 1.74 7.40 16.13
C SER A 178 0.87 7.70 17.35
N VAL A 179 -0.37 8.13 17.10
CA VAL A 179 -1.32 8.44 18.17
C VAL A 179 -1.75 7.12 18.81
N SER A 180 -1.39 6.91 20.09
CA SER A 180 -1.76 5.70 20.81
C SER A 180 -3.30 5.60 20.95
N LEU A 181 -3.86 4.53 20.38
CA LEU A 181 -5.30 4.22 20.42
C LEU A 181 -5.85 4.19 21.85
N PHE A 182 -5.02 3.87 22.85
CA PHE A 182 -5.44 3.74 24.25
C PHE A 182 -6.05 5.03 24.82
N THR A 183 -5.63 6.19 24.31
CA THR A 183 -6.18 7.50 24.72
C THR A 183 -7.54 7.79 24.05
N VAL A 184 -7.83 7.15 22.91
CA VAL A 184 -8.98 7.45 22.03
C VAL A 184 -10.13 6.45 22.19
N LEU A 185 -9.83 5.19 22.52
CA LEU A 185 -10.79 4.09 22.37
C LEU A 185 -11.92 4.01 23.40
N LYS A 186 -11.79 4.61 24.58
CA LYS A 186 -12.79 4.34 25.64
C LYS A 186 -14.20 4.76 25.25
N ASP A 187 -14.33 5.84 24.47
CA ASP A 187 -15.64 6.38 24.06
C ASP A 187 -15.94 6.19 22.56
N VAL A 188 -14.92 6.11 21.69
CA VAL A 188 -15.10 6.06 20.22
C VAL A 188 -15.50 4.67 19.70
N CYS A 189 -15.11 3.60 20.39
CA CYS A 189 -15.34 2.21 19.93
C CYS A 189 -16.84 1.81 19.84
N LEU A 190 -17.72 2.56 20.48
CA LEU A 190 -19.17 2.29 20.50
C LEU A 190 -19.85 2.55 19.15
N PHE A 191 -19.31 3.45 18.32
CA PHE A 191 -19.92 3.89 17.06
C PHE A 191 -19.24 3.33 15.80
N LEU A 192 -18.31 2.39 15.97
CA LEU A 192 -17.65 1.71 14.85
C LEU A 192 -18.46 0.49 14.41
N ALA A 193 -18.69 0.37 13.11
CA ALA A 193 -19.26 -0.81 12.46
C ALA A 193 -18.42 -2.05 12.76
N VAL A 194 -19.05 -3.22 12.72
CA VAL A 194 -18.36 -4.50 13.02
C VAL A 194 -17.24 -4.80 12.01
N GLU A 195 -17.43 -4.39 10.75
CA GLU A 195 -16.44 -4.48 9.68
C GLU A 195 -15.23 -3.58 10.01
N THR A 196 -15.47 -2.32 10.37
CA THR A 196 -14.42 -1.36 10.75
C THR A 196 -13.58 -1.87 11.93
N LYS A 197 -14.21 -2.43 12.96
CA LYS A 197 -13.51 -3.01 14.12
C LYS A 197 -12.58 -4.16 13.71
N ALA A 198 -13.04 -5.01 12.81
CA ALA A 198 -12.24 -6.12 12.29
C ALA A 198 -11.06 -5.62 11.44
N ILE A 199 -11.28 -4.61 10.59
CA ILE A 199 -10.23 -3.98 9.78
C ILE A 199 -9.16 -3.35 10.68
N ILE A 200 -9.55 -2.61 11.71
CA ILE A 200 -8.62 -2.02 12.70
C ILE A 200 -7.81 -3.12 13.40
N SER A 201 -8.47 -4.20 13.85
CA SER A 201 -7.76 -5.31 14.48
C SER A 201 -6.76 -5.98 13.53
N TRP A 202 -7.06 -6.02 12.24
CA TRP A 202 -6.19 -6.59 11.22
C TRP A 202 -5.02 -5.67 10.89
N MET A 203 -5.27 -4.36 10.75
CA MET A 203 -4.27 -3.29 10.59
C MET A 203 -3.21 -3.30 11.70
N VAL A 204 -3.63 -3.49 12.95
CA VAL A 204 -2.73 -3.46 14.12
C VAL A 204 -1.95 -4.76 14.30
N ARG A 205 -2.48 -5.89 13.82
CA ARG A 205 -1.87 -7.21 14.01
C ARG A 205 -0.68 -7.45 13.08
N ASN A 206 -0.70 -6.88 11.89
CA ASN A 206 0.30 -7.13 10.86
C ASN A 206 1.12 -5.85 10.61
N PRO A 207 2.45 -5.96 10.44
CA PRO A 207 3.33 -4.80 10.25
C PRO A 207 3.28 -4.26 8.82
N PHE A 208 2.08 -3.87 8.35
CA PHE A 208 1.90 -3.31 7.01
C PHE A 208 2.77 -2.06 6.80
N VAL A 209 3.45 -2.02 5.66
CA VAL A 209 4.35 -0.93 5.25
C VAL A 209 3.68 -0.04 4.21
N LEU A 210 3.06 -0.66 3.21
CA LEU A 210 2.39 0.03 2.10
C LEU A 210 1.07 -0.67 1.82
N GLY A 211 0.06 0.12 1.49
CA GLY A 211 -1.19 -0.42 1.00
C GLY A 211 -1.98 0.56 0.17
N ALA A 212 -3.05 0.05 -0.43
CA ALA A 212 -4.04 0.89 -1.07
C ALA A 212 -5.43 0.25 -1.01
N ASN A 213 -6.45 1.11 -1.04
CA ASN A 213 -7.84 0.71 -1.17
C ASN A 213 -8.38 1.09 -2.55
N LEU A 214 -8.97 0.10 -3.21
CA LEU A 214 -9.55 0.21 -4.53
C LEU A 214 -11.01 0.62 -4.41
N GLN A 215 -11.35 1.75 -5.03
CA GLN A 215 -12.68 2.37 -5.03
C GLN A 215 -13.15 2.64 -6.47
N GLY A 216 -14.43 2.96 -6.61
CA GLY A 216 -15.07 3.28 -7.88
C GLY A 216 -15.83 4.61 -7.86
N GLY A 217 -16.26 5.07 -9.04
CA GLY A 217 -17.06 6.27 -9.22
C GLY A 217 -16.27 7.54 -9.57
N GLU A 218 -14.95 7.41 -9.71
CA GLU A 218 -14.04 8.41 -10.25
C GLU A 218 -12.81 7.70 -10.84
N LYS A 219 -11.94 8.41 -11.57
CA LYS A 219 -10.66 7.87 -12.06
C LYS A 219 -9.46 8.75 -11.67
N LEU A 220 -8.86 8.48 -10.52
CA LEU A 220 -7.60 9.11 -10.04
C LEU A 220 -7.04 8.35 -8.82
N VAL A 221 -5.80 8.66 -8.45
CA VAL A 221 -5.24 8.26 -7.15
C VAL A 221 -5.27 9.42 -6.17
N THR A 222 -5.74 9.18 -4.96
CA THR A 222 -5.71 10.17 -3.89
C THR A 222 -4.81 9.75 -2.74
N TYR A 223 -4.17 10.74 -2.13
CA TYR A 223 -3.23 10.55 -1.03
C TYR A 223 -3.57 11.45 0.17
N PRO A 224 -3.18 11.02 1.40
CA PRO A 224 -3.37 11.77 2.64
C PRO A 224 -2.80 13.21 2.63
N PHE A 225 -3.27 14.09 3.51
CA PHE A 225 -4.40 13.85 4.43
C PHE A 225 -5.75 13.88 3.71
N ASP A 226 -6.70 13.13 4.24
CA ASP A 226 -8.09 13.12 3.80
C ASP A 226 -8.92 14.18 4.53
N MET A 227 -8.60 14.47 5.78
CA MET A 227 -9.22 15.57 6.54
C MET A 227 -8.58 16.92 6.19
N GLN A 228 -9.40 17.95 5.95
CA GLN A 228 -8.92 19.28 5.59
C GLN A 228 -8.48 20.11 6.81
N ARG A 229 -7.22 20.53 6.80
CA ARG A 229 -6.68 21.66 7.57
C ARG A 229 -5.58 22.32 6.74
N PRO A 230 -5.51 23.65 6.61
CA PRO A 230 -4.40 24.30 5.92
C PRO A 230 -3.14 24.35 6.82
N PRO A 231 -1.95 23.92 6.36
CA PRO A 231 -1.68 23.15 5.15
C PRO A 231 -2.10 21.68 5.28
N SER A 232 -2.68 21.09 4.22
CA SER A 232 -3.30 19.75 4.25
C SER A 232 -2.33 18.61 3.92
N SER A 233 -1.03 18.92 3.85
CA SER A 233 0.03 17.97 3.50
C SER A 233 0.50 17.19 4.72
N THR A 234 0.81 15.91 4.52
CA THR A 234 1.50 15.10 5.53
C THR A 234 2.99 15.48 5.62
N PRO A 235 3.67 15.14 6.73
CA PRO A 235 5.13 15.19 6.79
C PRO A 235 5.83 14.40 5.65
N ASP A 236 5.15 13.41 5.07
CA ASP A 236 5.64 12.54 3.99
C ASP A 236 5.01 12.85 2.61
N ASP A 237 4.50 14.07 2.40
CA ASP A 237 3.78 14.48 1.17
C ASP A 237 4.53 14.11 -0.12
N ALA A 238 5.85 14.37 -0.18
CA ALA A 238 6.67 14.05 -1.34
C ALA A 238 6.73 12.54 -1.62
N MET A 239 6.71 11.70 -0.59
CA MET A 239 6.68 10.23 -0.74
C MET A 239 5.30 9.77 -1.19
N PHE A 240 4.23 10.29 -0.58
CA PHE A 240 2.85 9.99 -1.00
C PHE A 240 2.57 10.37 -2.44
N ARG A 241 3.05 11.53 -2.89
CA ARG A 241 2.93 11.96 -4.29
C ARG A 241 3.68 11.02 -5.22
N TRP A 242 4.87 10.56 -4.85
CA TRP A 242 5.61 9.56 -5.63
C TRP A 242 4.83 8.24 -5.74
N LEU A 243 4.33 7.72 -4.61
CA LEU A 243 3.52 6.52 -4.58
C LEU A 243 2.27 6.66 -5.47
N ALA A 244 1.54 7.77 -5.35
CA ALA A 244 0.37 8.03 -6.18
C ALA A 244 0.72 8.12 -7.67
N MET A 245 1.82 8.80 -8.02
CA MET A 245 2.30 8.90 -9.39
C MET A 245 2.68 7.52 -9.96
N SER A 246 3.32 6.65 -9.17
CA SER A 246 3.72 5.31 -9.62
C SER A 246 2.54 4.46 -10.09
N TYR A 247 1.39 4.58 -9.43
CA TYR A 247 0.18 3.89 -9.89
C TYR A 247 -0.44 4.63 -11.09
N ALA A 248 -0.68 5.94 -10.97
CA ALA A 248 -1.38 6.72 -11.99
C ALA A 248 -0.68 6.71 -13.35
N HIS A 249 0.66 6.75 -13.38
CA HIS A 249 1.45 6.77 -14.62
C HIS A 249 1.68 5.38 -15.22
N SER A 250 1.58 4.32 -14.42
CA SER A 250 1.59 2.94 -14.91
C SER A 250 0.22 2.48 -15.38
N HIS A 251 -0.86 3.17 -14.99
CA HIS A 251 -2.21 2.92 -15.46
C HIS A 251 -2.42 3.49 -16.87
N LEU A 252 -2.94 2.67 -17.80
CA LEU A 252 -2.98 3.03 -19.23
C LEU A 252 -3.76 4.32 -19.54
N THR A 253 -4.87 4.56 -18.83
CA THR A 253 -5.78 5.68 -19.15
C THR A 253 -5.94 6.74 -18.05
N MET A 254 -5.23 6.66 -16.92
CA MET A 254 -5.50 7.52 -15.76
C MET A 254 -4.91 8.92 -15.90
N THR A 255 -3.83 9.06 -16.67
CA THR A 255 -3.16 10.34 -16.97
C THR A 255 -3.62 10.97 -18.29
N GLU A 256 -4.62 10.39 -18.94
CA GLU A 256 -5.17 10.89 -20.20
C GLU A 256 -6.01 12.15 -19.99
N THR A 257 -5.43 13.32 -20.27
CA THR A 257 -6.03 14.64 -20.03
C THR A 257 -7.26 14.98 -20.88
N TYR A 258 -7.50 14.24 -21.97
CA TYR A 258 -8.66 14.44 -22.84
C TYR A 258 -9.92 13.71 -22.35
N ARG A 259 -9.76 12.75 -21.43
CA ARG A 259 -10.85 12.10 -20.71
C ARG A 259 -10.96 12.85 -19.37
N GLY A 260 -11.83 13.86 -19.31
CA GLY A 260 -12.08 14.61 -18.07
C GLY A 260 -12.50 13.71 -16.91
N SER A 261 -12.65 14.28 -15.72
CA SER A 261 -13.18 13.52 -14.57
C SER A 261 -14.58 13.00 -14.88
N CYS A 262 -15.01 11.98 -14.15
CA CYS A 262 -16.33 11.38 -14.34
C CYS A 262 -17.48 12.39 -14.16
N HIS A 263 -17.21 13.49 -13.44
CA HIS A 263 -18.19 14.52 -13.08
C HIS A 263 -17.85 15.92 -13.63
N GLY A 264 -16.93 16.03 -14.59
CA GLY A 264 -16.60 17.28 -15.30
C GLY A 264 -15.16 17.73 -15.12
N ASP A 265 -14.90 18.60 -14.13
CA ASP A 265 -13.60 19.27 -13.99
C ASP A 265 -12.48 18.29 -13.60
N ASP A 266 -11.34 18.36 -14.29
CA ASP A 266 -10.14 17.61 -13.95
C ASP A 266 -9.44 18.26 -12.74
N VAL A 267 -9.65 17.66 -11.56
CA VAL A 267 -9.04 18.08 -10.29
C VAL A 267 -7.58 17.64 -10.13
N THR A 268 -7.03 16.90 -11.10
CA THR A 268 -5.66 16.38 -11.08
C THR A 268 -4.67 17.23 -11.89
N GLY A 269 -5.17 18.16 -12.71
CA GLY A 269 -4.34 18.94 -13.63
C GLY A 269 -3.54 18.05 -14.58
N GLY A 270 -4.14 16.94 -15.01
CA GLY A 270 -3.56 15.93 -15.88
C GLY A 270 -2.55 14.98 -15.25
N GLN A 271 -2.32 15.05 -13.94
CA GLN A 271 -1.36 14.16 -13.26
C GLN A 271 -1.98 12.82 -12.83
N GLY A 272 -3.30 12.67 -12.90
CA GLY A 272 -4.02 11.49 -12.42
C GLY A 272 -3.98 11.32 -10.90
N ILE A 273 -3.50 12.33 -10.16
CA ILE A 273 -3.39 12.30 -8.70
C ILE A 273 -3.97 13.56 -8.06
N SER A 274 -4.46 13.46 -6.82
CA SER A 274 -4.88 14.62 -6.03
C SER A 274 -4.76 14.38 -4.53
N ASN A 275 -4.46 15.41 -3.74
CA ASN A 275 -4.58 15.30 -2.29
C ASN A 275 -6.07 15.14 -1.93
N ARG A 276 -6.41 14.17 -1.09
CA ARG A 276 -7.82 13.84 -0.82
C ARG A 276 -8.59 14.99 -0.18
N ALA A 277 -8.01 15.67 0.82
CA ALA A 277 -8.61 16.84 1.46
C ALA A 277 -8.84 18.03 0.50
N SER A 278 -8.00 18.17 -0.53
CA SER A 278 -8.12 19.23 -1.54
C SER A 278 -9.24 18.96 -2.55
N TRP A 279 -9.54 17.68 -2.83
CA TRP A 279 -10.63 17.29 -3.74
C TRP A 279 -11.97 17.13 -3.03
N LYS A 280 -12.04 16.20 -2.06
CA LYS A 280 -13.25 15.85 -1.30
C LYS A 280 -12.86 15.45 0.12
N PRO A 281 -12.88 16.41 1.07
CA PRO A 281 -12.41 16.14 2.43
C PRO A 281 -13.33 15.19 3.19
N VAL A 282 -12.71 14.32 3.99
CA VAL A 282 -13.37 13.28 4.78
C VAL A 282 -12.80 13.29 6.19
N VAL A 283 -13.64 13.04 7.18
CA VAL A 283 -13.23 12.87 8.59
C VAL A 283 -13.30 11.38 8.93
N GLY A 284 -12.37 10.89 9.76
CA GLY A 284 -12.37 9.49 10.19
C GLY A 284 -12.10 8.52 9.05
N SER A 285 -11.15 8.88 8.16
CA SER A 285 -10.84 8.06 7.00
C SER A 285 -9.95 6.88 7.33
N MET A 286 -10.08 5.81 6.55
CA MET A 286 -9.18 4.65 6.64
C MET A 286 -7.71 5.02 6.39
N ASN A 287 -7.44 5.90 5.41
CA ASN A 287 -6.07 6.29 5.05
C ASN A 287 -5.38 7.06 6.18
N ASP A 288 -6.07 8.06 6.73
CA ASP A 288 -5.53 8.89 7.80
C ASP A 288 -5.34 8.05 9.07
N PHE A 289 -6.25 7.10 9.35
CA PHE A 289 -6.07 6.12 10.42
C PHE A 289 -4.82 5.25 10.18
N SER A 290 -4.65 4.72 8.98
CA SER A 290 -3.49 3.90 8.62
C SER A 290 -2.18 4.64 8.88
N TYR A 291 -2.07 5.88 8.40
CA TYR A 291 -0.88 6.72 8.54
C TYR A 291 -0.65 7.19 9.98
N LEU A 292 -1.69 7.59 10.72
CA LEU A 292 -1.52 8.18 12.06
C LEU A 292 -1.45 7.13 13.18
N HIS A 293 -1.97 5.92 12.96
CA HIS A 293 -2.02 4.88 13.98
C HIS A 293 -1.01 3.76 13.76
N THR A 294 -0.73 3.40 12.50
CA THR A 294 0.17 2.31 12.13
C THR A 294 1.42 2.85 11.42
N ASN A 295 2.27 1.96 10.90
CA ASN A 295 3.38 2.35 10.03
C ASN A 295 2.98 2.44 8.54
N CYS A 296 1.76 2.02 8.20
CA CYS A 296 1.37 1.76 6.81
C CYS A 296 0.97 3.04 6.08
N PHE A 297 1.61 3.29 4.94
CA PHE A 297 1.21 4.35 4.02
C PHE A 297 0.08 3.82 3.14
N GLU A 298 -1.07 4.47 3.16
CA GLU A 298 -2.24 4.01 2.41
C GLU A 298 -2.75 5.07 1.42
N LEU A 299 -3.06 4.62 0.20
CA LEU A 299 -3.68 5.42 -0.86
C LEU A 299 -5.11 4.97 -1.13
N SER A 300 -5.94 5.88 -1.65
CA SER A 300 -7.22 5.50 -2.28
C SER A 300 -7.10 5.62 -3.79
N ILE A 301 -7.36 4.51 -4.49
CA ILE A 301 -7.26 4.40 -5.94
C ILE A 301 -8.67 4.28 -6.49
N PHE A 302 -9.12 5.31 -7.21
CA PHE A 302 -10.39 5.31 -7.91
C PHE A 302 -10.17 4.79 -9.32
N LEU A 303 -10.71 3.61 -9.61
CA LEU A 303 -10.37 2.82 -10.80
C LEU A 303 -11.11 3.27 -12.07
N GLY A 304 -12.30 3.84 -11.92
CA GLY A 304 -13.15 4.20 -13.05
C GLY A 304 -14.48 4.82 -12.64
N CYS A 305 -15.15 5.43 -13.61
CA CYS A 305 -16.45 6.09 -13.42
C CYS A 305 -17.57 5.10 -13.13
N ASP A 306 -17.55 3.95 -13.81
CA ASP A 306 -18.51 2.91 -13.53
C ASP A 306 -18.11 2.17 -12.25
N LYS A 307 -19.00 2.21 -11.25
CA LYS A 307 -18.78 1.50 -9.99
C LYS A 307 -18.97 -0.01 -10.17
N PHE A 308 -19.83 -0.43 -11.09
CA PHE A 308 -20.19 -1.82 -11.31
C PHE A 308 -20.18 -2.11 -12.83
N PRO A 309 -18.99 -2.08 -13.47
CA PRO A 309 -18.86 -2.29 -14.91
C PRO A 309 -19.38 -3.66 -15.31
N HIS A 310 -19.86 -3.77 -16.55
CA HIS A 310 -20.37 -5.03 -17.08
C HIS A 310 -19.23 -6.06 -17.21
N GLU A 311 -19.53 -7.35 -17.06
CA GLU A 311 -18.52 -8.43 -17.14
C GLU A 311 -17.64 -8.37 -18.40
N SER A 312 -18.20 -7.94 -19.53
CA SER A 312 -17.46 -7.78 -20.80
C SER A 312 -16.37 -6.71 -20.77
N GLU A 313 -16.41 -5.80 -19.81
CA GLU A 313 -15.43 -4.72 -19.65
C GLU A 313 -14.25 -5.13 -18.76
N LEU A 314 -14.41 -6.17 -17.93
CA LEU A 314 -13.39 -6.64 -16.99
C LEU A 314 -12.03 -6.95 -17.65
N PRO A 315 -11.95 -7.57 -18.85
CA PRO A 315 -10.66 -7.79 -19.50
C PRO A 315 -9.91 -6.50 -19.84
N LEU A 316 -10.62 -5.47 -20.29
CA LEU A 316 -10.04 -4.17 -20.60
C LEU A 316 -9.60 -3.46 -19.33
N GLU A 317 -10.42 -3.51 -18.28
CA GLU A 317 -10.08 -2.88 -17.00
C GLU A 317 -8.91 -3.56 -16.30
N TRP A 318 -8.77 -4.88 -16.45
CA TRP A 318 -7.58 -5.61 -16.03
C TRP A 318 -6.34 -5.12 -16.77
N GLU A 319 -6.39 -5.01 -18.10
CA GLU A 319 -5.23 -4.55 -18.88
C GLU A 319 -4.84 -3.11 -18.52
N ASN A 320 -5.84 -2.24 -18.27
CA ASN A 320 -5.61 -0.87 -17.80
C ASN A 320 -4.85 -0.79 -16.47
N ASN A 321 -5.07 -1.75 -15.57
CA ASN A 321 -4.61 -1.71 -14.18
C ASN A 321 -3.46 -2.68 -13.86
N ARG A 322 -3.25 -3.75 -14.62
CA ARG A 322 -2.31 -4.84 -14.30
C ARG A 322 -0.91 -4.30 -13.99
N GLU A 323 -0.36 -3.48 -14.87
CA GLU A 323 0.99 -2.92 -14.67
C GLU A 323 1.04 -1.98 -13.46
N ALA A 324 0.00 -1.16 -13.26
CA ALA A 324 -0.10 -0.26 -12.12
C ALA A 324 -0.17 -1.01 -10.77
N LEU A 325 -0.95 -2.09 -10.72
CA LEU A 325 -1.09 -2.94 -9.53
C LEU A 325 0.26 -3.54 -9.12
N LEU A 326 1.00 -4.12 -10.08
CA LEU A 326 2.32 -4.72 -9.85
C LEU A 326 3.36 -3.66 -9.49
N SER A 327 3.45 -2.59 -10.30
CA SER A 327 4.35 -1.45 -10.07
C SER A 327 4.20 -0.85 -8.67
N PHE A 328 2.97 -0.78 -8.16
CA PHE A 328 2.71 -0.23 -6.84
C PHE A 328 3.15 -1.15 -5.70
N ILE A 329 2.95 -2.48 -5.82
CA ILE A 329 3.48 -3.46 -4.86
C ILE A 329 5.01 -3.31 -4.78
N GLU A 330 5.69 -3.18 -5.91
CA GLU A 330 7.15 -3.01 -5.99
C GLU A 330 7.65 -1.77 -5.22
N GLN A 331 6.81 -0.76 -5.01
CA GLN A 331 7.21 0.44 -4.25
C GLN A 331 7.45 0.16 -2.77
N VAL A 332 6.96 -0.95 -2.21
CA VAL A 332 7.14 -1.31 -0.80
C VAL A 332 8.62 -1.50 -0.42
N HIS A 333 9.48 -1.79 -1.41
CA HIS A 333 10.92 -1.95 -1.23
C HIS A 333 11.71 -0.64 -1.20
N ARG A 334 11.06 0.51 -1.39
CA ARG A 334 11.75 1.81 -1.40
C ARG A 334 12.13 2.28 0.00
N GLY A 335 13.10 3.19 0.04
CA GLY A 335 13.53 3.85 1.27
C GLY A 335 14.56 3.04 2.03
N ILE A 336 14.35 2.88 3.33
CA ILE A 336 15.29 2.23 4.25
C ILE A 336 14.56 1.14 5.01
N LYS A 337 15.15 -0.05 5.09
CA LYS A 337 14.72 -1.09 6.02
C LYS A 337 15.88 -1.58 6.86
N GLY A 338 15.58 -2.23 7.97
CA GLY A 338 16.62 -2.68 8.89
C GLY A 338 16.08 -3.37 10.11
N ILE A 339 16.98 -3.73 11.03
CA ILE A 339 16.66 -4.38 12.31
C ILE A 339 17.33 -3.60 13.45
N VAL A 340 16.56 -3.30 14.49
CA VAL A 340 17.05 -2.73 15.74
C VAL A 340 17.26 -3.86 16.74
N ARG A 341 18.49 -4.00 17.25
CA ARG A 341 18.89 -5.07 18.17
C ARG A 341 19.66 -4.54 19.36
N ASP A 342 19.56 -5.14 20.54
CA ASP A 342 20.39 -4.79 21.69
C ASP A 342 21.88 -5.18 21.51
N VAL A 343 22.72 -4.90 22.52
CA VAL A 343 24.14 -5.29 22.54
C VAL A 343 24.37 -6.81 22.50
N ASP A 344 23.40 -7.59 22.97
CA ASP A 344 23.47 -9.05 23.02
C ASP A 344 22.95 -9.68 21.72
N GLY A 345 22.42 -8.85 20.81
CA GLY A 345 21.91 -9.26 19.50
C GLY A 345 20.42 -9.60 19.48
N ASN A 346 19.69 -9.39 20.57
CA ASN A 346 18.26 -9.65 20.63
C ASN A 346 17.49 -8.54 19.88
N PRO A 347 16.45 -8.89 19.12
CA PRO A 347 15.61 -7.89 18.43
C PRO A 347 14.85 -7.02 19.44
N LEU A 348 14.72 -5.73 19.13
CA LEU A 348 14.00 -4.76 19.94
C LEU A 348 12.68 -4.37 19.27
N PRO A 349 11.53 -4.98 19.67
CA PRO A 349 10.23 -4.59 19.16
C PRO A 349 9.77 -3.25 19.71
N ASN A 350 8.90 -2.55 18.98
CA ASN A 350 8.35 -1.24 19.35
C ASN A 350 9.40 -0.14 19.60
N ALA A 351 10.62 -0.32 19.09
CA ALA A 351 11.60 0.76 18.99
C ALA A 351 11.11 1.80 17.99
N THR A 352 11.41 3.07 18.26
CA THR A 352 11.05 4.20 17.41
C THR A 352 12.19 4.49 16.45
N VAL A 353 11.89 4.59 15.16
CA VAL A 353 12.82 4.99 14.11
C VAL A 353 12.34 6.33 13.53
N SER A 354 13.11 7.38 13.78
CA SER A 354 12.82 8.75 13.36
C SER A 354 13.79 9.20 12.28
N VAL A 355 13.30 9.97 11.31
CA VAL A 355 14.11 10.57 10.24
C VAL A 355 14.20 12.07 10.47
N GLU A 356 15.42 12.61 10.52
CA GLU A 356 15.63 14.04 10.71
C GLU A 356 14.92 14.85 9.61
N GLY A 357 14.13 15.85 10.01
CA GLY A 357 13.35 16.70 9.11
C GLY A 357 11.96 16.15 8.76
N VAL A 358 11.62 14.91 9.14
CA VAL A 358 10.29 14.32 8.89
C VAL A 358 9.59 14.07 10.23
N ARG A 359 8.49 14.80 10.48
CA ARG A 359 7.71 14.71 11.74
C ARG A 359 6.72 13.54 11.73
N HIS A 360 7.21 12.35 11.38
CA HIS A 360 6.44 11.11 11.41
C HIS A 360 7.40 9.93 11.60
N ASP A 361 7.41 9.33 12.79
CA ASP A 361 8.26 8.20 13.15
C ASP A 361 7.59 6.86 12.80
N VAL A 362 8.39 5.81 12.55
CA VAL A 362 7.90 4.42 12.44
C VAL A 362 8.33 3.59 13.64
N LYS A 363 7.64 2.48 13.87
CA LYS A 363 7.95 1.50 14.93
C LYS A 363 8.51 0.20 14.37
N THR A 364 9.38 -0.46 15.12
CA THR A 364 9.82 -1.82 14.78
C THR A 364 8.73 -2.86 15.09
N ALA A 365 8.64 -3.88 14.23
CA ALA A 365 7.79 -5.05 14.42
C ALA A 365 8.38 -6.01 15.47
N VAL A 366 7.73 -7.17 15.67
CA VAL A 366 8.12 -8.17 16.69
C VAL A 366 9.56 -8.66 16.48
N GLY A 367 10.00 -8.79 15.22
CA GLY A 367 11.36 -9.17 14.85
C GLY A 367 12.40 -8.06 15.03
N GLY A 368 12.01 -6.90 15.55
CA GLY A 368 12.86 -5.71 15.67
C GLY A 368 13.13 -5.02 14.33
N ASP A 369 12.54 -5.53 13.26
CA ASP A 369 12.62 -5.00 11.91
C ASP A 369 11.70 -3.82 11.68
N TYR A 370 12.10 -2.95 10.77
CA TYR A 370 11.36 -1.77 10.37
C TYR A 370 11.54 -1.49 8.88
N TRP A 371 10.57 -0.77 8.33
CA TRP A 371 10.61 -0.23 6.98
C TRP A 371 10.22 1.24 7.03
N ARG A 372 10.95 2.07 6.30
CA ARG A 372 10.71 3.50 6.21
C ARG A 372 10.80 3.92 4.74
N LEU A 373 9.64 4.10 4.12
CA LEU A 373 9.52 4.58 2.75
C LEU A 373 10.06 6.01 2.67
N LEU A 374 11.02 6.21 1.77
CA LEU A 374 11.67 7.50 1.53
C LEU A 374 12.04 7.61 0.05
N ASN A 375 12.00 8.84 -0.46
CA ASN A 375 12.54 9.16 -1.77
C ASN A 375 14.08 9.09 -1.75
N PRO A 376 14.74 9.02 -2.92
CA PRO A 376 16.20 9.05 -2.99
C PRO A 376 16.79 10.29 -2.32
N GLY A 377 17.79 10.09 -1.47
CA GLY A 377 18.37 11.15 -0.66
C GLY A 377 19.30 10.65 0.44
N GLU A 378 19.91 11.61 1.14
CA GLU A 378 20.72 11.37 2.33
C GLU A 378 19.90 11.70 3.58
N TYR A 379 19.81 10.77 4.52
CA TYR A 379 18.97 10.88 5.70
C TYR A 379 19.74 10.55 6.97
N ARG A 380 19.52 11.34 8.03
CA ARG A 380 19.93 10.99 9.38
C ARG A 380 18.79 10.26 10.07
N VAL A 381 19.01 8.98 10.34
CA VAL A 381 18.02 8.09 10.94
C VAL A 381 18.43 7.79 12.37
N THR A 382 17.52 8.05 13.31
CA THR A 382 17.73 7.77 14.72
C THR A 382 16.79 6.67 15.18
N ALA A 383 17.35 5.61 15.77
CA ALA A 383 16.56 4.63 16.49
C ALA A 383 16.59 4.95 18.00
N LYS A 384 15.46 4.75 18.67
CA LYS A 384 15.27 4.97 20.11
C LYS A 384 14.37 3.87 20.69
N ALA A 385 14.76 3.29 21.81
CA ALA A 385 13.94 2.34 22.57
C ALA A 385 13.99 2.68 24.06
N ASP A 386 12.94 2.35 24.80
CA ASP A 386 12.84 2.66 26.24
C ASP A 386 13.90 1.90 27.04
N GLY A 387 14.64 2.60 27.90
CA GLY A 387 15.76 2.03 28.65
C GLY A 387 17.07 1.93 27.86
N TYR A 388 17.09 2.37 26.59
CA TYR A 388 18.27 2.32 25.73
C TYR A 388 18.75 3.71 25.29
N THR A 389 20.05 3.86 25.03
CA THR A 389 20.62 5.11 24.52
C THR A 389 20.40 5.24 23.00
N PRO A 390 19.71 6.28 22.50
CA PRO A 390 19.41 6.44 21.07
C PRO A 390 20.67 6.38 20.19
N GLN A 391 20.53 5.83 18.99
CA GLN A 391 21.61 5.72 18.01
C GLN A 391 21.21 6.39 16.70
N THR A 392 22.08 7.23 16.16
CA THR A 392 21.87 7.93 14.89
C THR A 392 22.85 7.43 13.85
N ARG A 393 22.36 7.14 12.64
CA ARG A 393 23.16 6.75 11.48
C ARG A 393 22.81 7.60 10.26
N LEU A 394 23.81 7.84 9.43
CA LEU A 394 23.61 8.43 8.10
C LEU A 394 23.28 7.30 7.13
N CYS A 395 22.20 7.47 6.37
CA CYS A 395 21.65 6.46 5.47
C CYS A 395 21.47 7.10 4.09
N MET A 396 21.81 6.35 3.04
CA MET A 396 21.64 6.78 1.66
C MET A 396 20.55 5.95 1.00
N VAL A 397 19.53 6.61 0.46
CA VAL A 397 18.51 5.98 -0.39
C VAL A 397 18.90 6.22 -1.84
N ALA A 398 19.24 5.15 -2.55
CA ALA A 398 19.62 5.24 -3.95
C ALA A 398 18.38 5.45 -4.86
N PRO A 399 18.52 6.13 -6.01
CA PRO A 399 17.53 6.05 -7.07
C PRO A 399 17.40 4.60 -7.53
N SER A 400 16.18 4.07 -7.58
CA SER A 400 15.90 2.70 -8.04
C SER A 400 16.62 2.44 -9.37
N ARG A 401 17.60 1.53 -9.37
CA ARG A 401 18.21 0.96 -10.58
C ARG A 401 17.71 -0.48 -10.72
N ASP A 402 17.68 -0.93 -11.96
CA ASP A 402 17.34 -2.29 -12.38
C ASP A 402 17.95 -3.35 -11.43
N PRO A 403 17.15 -4.27 -10.85
CA PRO A 403 17.59 -5.25 -9.84
C PRO A 403 18.69 -6.22 -10.30
N GLU A 404 19.06 -6.25 -11.59
CA GLU A 404 20.19 -7.08 -12.07
C GLU A 404 21.57 -6.64 -11.53
N GLN A 405 21.73 -5.41 -11.02
CA GLN A 405 23.03 -4.90 -10.57
C GLN A 405 23.41 -5.25 -9.12
N ASP A 406 22.49 -5.74 -8.30
CA ASP A 406 22.71 -5.92 -6.85
C ASP A 406 23.42 -7.24 -6.46
N LYS A 407 23.71 -8.13 -7.41
CA LYS A 407 24.54 -9.32 -7.14
C LYS A 407 26.04 -9.03 -6.96
N ARG A 408 26.49 -7.77 -6.89
CA ARG A 408 27.92 -7.42 -6.80
C ARG A 408 28.36 -6.47 -5.68
N LYS A 409 27.53 -6.12 -4.69
CA LYS A 409 27.98 -5.27 -3.56
C LYS A 409 27.48 -5.66 -2.17
N ILE A 410 27.22 -6.95 -1.93
CA ILE A 410 27.15 -7.48 -0.56
C ILE A 410 28.47 -8.23 -0.28
N MET A 411 29.54 -7.48 -0.04
CA MET A 411 30.77 -7.90 0.65
C MET A 411 31.74 -6.72 0.60
N ASP A 412 31.66 -5.85 1.61
CA ASP A 412 32.78 -5.13 2.25
C ASP A 412 32.26 -3.86 2.95
N GLY A 413 32.00 -4.00 4.25
CA GLY A 413 31.58 -2.90 5.11
C GLY A 413 31.46 -3.29 6.58
N TRP A 414 32.21 -4.29 7.04
CA TRP A 414 32.23 -4.70 8.44
C TRP A 414 33.23 -3.85 9.22
N THR A 415 32.74 -2.85 9.96
CA THR A 415 33.54 -2.23 11.02
C THR A 415 32.77 -2.26 12.34
N THR A 416 33.07 -3.28 13.14
CA THR A 416 32.74 -3.31 14.57
C THR A 416 33.62 -2.31 15.31
N GLN A 417 33.06 -1.17 15.74
CA GLN A 417 33.71 -0.30 16.71
C GLN A 417 33.26 -0.68 18.12
N LYS A 418 34.13 -1.37 18.87
CA LYS A 418 33.94 -1.64 20.31
C LYS A 418 34.22 -0.36 21.09
N PHE A 419 33.22 0.15 21.82
CA PHE A 419 33.44 1.10 22.91
C PHE A 419 32.49 0.84 24.08
N GLY A 420 33.08 0.56 25.24
CA GLY A 420 32.63 0.87 26.61
C GLY A 420 31.29 0.31 27.10
N HIS A 421 31.34 -0.40 28.23
CA HIS A 421 30.19 -0.86 29.01
C HIS A 421 29.22 0.29 29.38
N ASN A 422 28.15 0.42 28.61
CA ASN A 422 26.87 1.00 28.99
C ASN A 422 25.83 0.47 28.01
N HIS A 423 24.59 0.28 28.45
CA HIS A 423 23.47 -0.31 27.69
C HIS A 423 23.27 0.38 26.32
N ARG A 424 23.91 -0.17 25.29
CA ARG A 424 23.84 0.26 23.88
C ARG A 424 23.03 -0.75 23.08
N PHE A 425 22.66 -0.38 21.86
CA PHE A 425 21.99 -1.26 20.89
C PHE A 425 22.52 -0.92 19.49
N TRP A 426 22.38 -1.85 18.54
CA TRP A 426 22.84 -1.74 17.17
C TRP A 426 21.66 -1.57 16.22
N VAL A 427 21.79 -0.65 15.27
CA VAL A 427 20.87 -0.49 14.13
C VAL A 427 21.55 -1.07 12.91
N PHE A 428 20.99 -2.15 12.36
CA PHE A 428 21.44 -2.75 11.11
C PHE A 428 20.54 -2.25 9.99
N ILE A 429 21.14 -1.66 8.95
CA ILE A 429 20.45 -1.30 7.70
C ILE A 429 20.75 -2.46 6.76
N ILE A 430 19.70 -3.07 6.21
CA ILE A 430 19.81 -4.21 5.28
C ILE A 430 19.73 -3.67 3.86
#